data_AF-A0A562J251-F1
#
_entry.id   AF-A0A562J251-F1
#
_cell.length_a   1.000
_cell.length_b   1.000
_cell.length_c   1.000
_cell.angle_alpha   90.00
_cell.angle_beta   90.00
_cell.angle_gamma   90.00
#
_symmetry.space_group_name_H-M   'P 1'
#
loop_
_entity.id
_entity.type
_entity.pdbx_description
1 polymer ?
#
loop_
_entity_poly.entity_id
_entity_poly.type
_entity_poly.pdbx_seq_one_letter_code
_entity_poly.pdbx_strand_id
1 'polypeptide(L)'
;MSRIMSPKPPFLFTTLTYVGWSLFWLLLWDIFVTAYYMLVLDPTYSLPSMPVTLMGSALVVLISFRNTSAYNRWWEARTLWGGMTNYSRSYARQVLTLIDDPQDGLNPVKPLLLKRHLAYLKSLSAHLRGEPCPTDIRELIDWQEQARSDQTNNFPNDLLTTSAALLVQEYKEGRLDSIRLARLESTMVELSNCQGGMERIANTPLPFPYVYFPRFFITLFCIIVPIGLVETLHWFTPLVSTVVGYMLLAIETVGTHLQNPFHDSELRIQTETICQNIERNLNSMLRDARDERLAAAGKAGPNELPCLFT
;
A
#
# COMPACT_ATOMS: atom_id res chain seq x y z
N MET A 1 21.13 11.73 -4.35
CA MET A 1 21.34 11.30 -2.94
C MET A 1 20.62 9.98 -2.70
N SER A 2 21.34 8.87 -2.68
CA SER A 2 20.79 7.56 -2.32
C SER A 2 20.47 7.53 -0.83
N ARG A 3 19.18 7.53 -0.47
CA ARG A 3 18.77 7.15 0.89
C ARG A 3 19.19 5.70 1.09
N ILE A 4 20.24 5.50 1.88
CA ILE A 4 20.64 4.20 2.41
C ILE A 4 19.42 3.68 3.18
N MET A 5 18.73 2.70 2.60
CA MET A 5 17.68 1.96 3.30
C MET A 5 18.34 1.27 4.48
N SER A 6 18.09 1.76 5.69
CA SER A 6 18.41 1.01 6.91
C SER A 6 17.71 -0.35 6.83
N PRO A 7 18.39 -1.45 7.20
CA PRO A 7 17.73 -2.75 7.26
C PRO A 7 16.60 -2.63 8.29
N LYS A 8 15.36 -2.73 7.83
CA LYS A 8 14.21 -2.83 8.74
C LYS A 8 14.43 -4.07 9.61
N PRO A 9 14.15 -4.00 10.92
CA PRO A 9 14.21 -5.18 11.77
C PRO A 9 13.31 -6.28 11.18
N PRO A 10 13.66 -7.57 11.36
CA PRO A 10 12.85 -8.65 10.84
C PRO A 10 11.44 -8.56 11.41
N PHE A 11 10.42 -8.79 10.58
CA PHE A 11 8.99 -8.71 10.93
C PHE A 11 8.64 -9.40 12.27
N LEU A 12 9.28 -10.54 12.54
CA LEU A 12 9.16 -11.28 13.79
C LEU A 12 9.61 -10.48 15.01
N PHE A 13 10.67 -9.68 14.91
CA PHE A 13 11.18 -8.87 16.01
C PHE A 13 10.27 -7.69 16.30
N THR A 14 9.70 -7.04 15.29
CA THR A 14 8.76 -5.93 15.50
C THR A 14 7.39 -6.41 16.01
N THR A 15 6.93 -7.56 15.50
CA THR A 15 5.74 -8.22 16.04
C THR A 15 5.98 -8.62 17.50
N LEU A 16 7.18 -9.12 17.83
CA LEU A 16 7.55 -9.48 19.19
C LEU A 16 7.66 -8.26 20.11
N THR A 17 8.08 -7.08 19.63
CA THR A 17 8.11 -5.87 20.48
C THR A 17 6.73 -5.26 20.67
N TYR A 18 5.86 -5.26 19.64
CA TYR A 18 4.48 -4.77 19.75
C TYR A 18 3.60 -5.67 20.62
N VAL A 19 3.65 -6.98 20.38
CA VAL A 19 2.91 -7.98 21.14
C VAL A 19 3.59 -8.28 22.49
N GLY A 20 4.90 -8.08 22.59
CA GLY A 20 5.73 -8.45 23.74
C GLY A 20 5.33 -7.78 25.04
N TRP A 21 4.86 -6.53 25.00
CA TRP A 21 4.35 -5.89 26.20
C TRP A 21 3.08 -6.57 26.72
N SER A 22 2.16 -6.91 25.81
CA SER A 22 0.93 -7.63 26.17
C SER A 22 1.25 -9.04 26.68
N LEU A 23 2.17 -9.75 26.01
CA LEU A 23 2.62 -11.08 26.44
C LEU A 23 3.35 -11.07 27.75
N PHE A 24 4.13 -10.04 28.06
CA PHE A 24 4.82 -9.92 29.33
C PHE A 24 3.81 -9.88 30.49
N TRP A 25 2.77 -9.04 30.37
CA TRP A 25 1.71 -9.00 31.39
C TRP A 25 0.90 -10.28 31.46
N LEU A 26 0.63 -10.93 30.32
CA LEU A 26 -0.03 -12.23 30.29
C LEU A 26 0.82 -13.34 30.93
N LEU A 27 2.13 -13.34 30.72
CA LEU A 27 3.04 -14.29 31.35
C LEU A 27 3.09 -14.08 32.87
N LEU A 28 3.14 -12.83 33.34
CA LEU A 28 3.06 -12.53 34.77
C LEU A 28 1.73 -12.99 35.36
N TRP A 29 0.64 -12.80 34.64
CA TRP A 29 -0.67 -13.31 35.01
C TRP A 29 -0.69 -14.84 35.08
N ASP A 30 -0.15 -15.53 34.08
CA ASP A 30 -0.05 -16.98 34.05
C ASP A 30 0.75 -17.52 35.24
N ILE A 31 1.89 -16.89 35.56
CA ILE A 31 2.73 -17.23 36.71
C ILE A 31 1.96 -17.04 38.01
N PHE A 32 1.24 -15.92 38.15
CA PHE A 32 0.42 -15.63 39.32
C PHE A 32 -0.67 -16.69 39.53
N VAL A 33 -1.46 -16.98 38.49
CA VAL A 33 -2.53 -18.00 38.54
C VAL A 33 -1.96 -19.37 38.90
N THR A 34 -0.85 -19.75 38.27
CA THR A 34 -0.20 -21.04 38.51
C THR A 34 0.35 -21.15 39.94
N ALA A 35 1.05 -20.12 40.42
CA ALA A 35 1.60 -20.11 41.76
C ALA A 35 0.49 -20.12 42.83
N TYR A 36 -0.58 -19.34 42.62
CA TYR A 36 -1.73 -19.32 43.52
C TYR A 36 -2.41 -20.70 43.60
N TYR A 37 -2.67 -21.33 42.46
CA TYR A 37 -3.27 -22.67 42.44
C TYR A 37 -2.38 -23.73 43.08
N MET A 38 -1.08 -23.74 42.78
CA MET A 38 -0.16 -24.79 43.23
C MET A 38 0.30 -24.65 44.69
N LEU A 39 0.33 -23.42 45.24
CA LEU A 39 0.91 -23.15 46.55
C LEU A 39 -0.10 -22.70 47.62
N VAL A 40 -1.23 -22.13 47.22
CA VAL A 40 -2.19 -21.50 48.15
C VAL A 40 -3.51 -22.24 48.19
N LEU A 41 -4.00 -22.72 47.05
CA LEU A 41 -5.28 -23.41 46.97
C LEU A 41 -5.15 -24.83 47.53
N ASP A 42 -6.07 -25.24 48.40
CA ASP A 42 -6.07 -26.62 48.89
C ASP A 42 -6.29 -27.59 47.72
N PRO A 43 -5.54 -28.71 47.64
CA PRO A 43 -5.65 -29.69 46.56
C PRO A 43 -7.02 -30.35 46.40
N THR A 44 -7.91 -30.15 47.38
CA THR A 44 -9.28 -30.67 47.42
C THR A 44 -10.27 -29.79 46.65
N TYR A 45 -9.91 -28.55 46.29
CA TYR A 45 -10.76 -27.68 45.46
C TYR A 45 -10.48 -27.92 43.97
N SER A 46 -11.45 -28.51 43.27
CA SER A 46 -11.44 -28.56 41.80
C SER A 46 -12.02 -27.28 41.21
N LEU A 47 -11.42 -26.80 40.13
CA LEU A 47 -11.95 -25.65 39.41
C LEU A 47 -13.12 -26.11 38.52
N PRO A 48 -14.14 -25.25 38.29
CA PRO A 48 -15.16 -25.56 37.30
C PRO A 48 -14.53 -25.75 35.92
N SER A 49 -14.96 -26.78 35.20
CA SER A 49 -14.48 -27.03 33.84
C SER A 49 -14.91 -25.88 32.91
N MET A 50 -13.97 -25.00 32.61
CA MET A 50 -14.19 -23.90 31.67
C MET A 50 -14.16 -24.44 30.23
N PRO A 51 -15.09 -24.06 29.35
CA PRO A 51 -15.13 -24.52 27.96
C PRO A 51 -14.09 -23.83 27.07
N VAL A 52 -12.82 -23.82 27.49
CA VAL A 52 -11.69 -23.11 26.83
C VAL A 52 -11.55 -23.56 25.37
N THR A 53 -11.69 -24.86 25.08
CA THR A 53 -11.58 -25.39 23.71
C THR A 53 -12.66 -24.81 22.79
N LEU A 54 -13.90 -24.65 23.28
CA LEU A 54 -15.00 -24.07 22.51
C LEU A 54 -14.79 -22.57 22.27
N MET A 55 -14.31 -21.85 23.29
CA MET A 55 -13.97 -20.44 23.16
C MET A 55 -12.82 -20.23 22.16
N GLY A 56 -11.79 -21.06 22.23
CA GLY A 56 -10.64 -21.03 21.33
C GLY A 56 -11.03 -21.30 19.89
N SER A 57 -11.86 -22.31 19.63
CA SER A 57 -12.33 -22.61 18.26
C SER A 57 -13.19 -21.48 17.68
N ALA A 58 -14.10 -20.90 18.47
CA ALA A 58 -14.89 -19.75 18.07
C ALA A 58 -14.01 -18.53 17.74
N LEU A 59 -12.97 -18.28 18.54
CA LEU A 59 -12.02 -17.20 18.31
C LEU A 59 -11.21 -17.37 17.04
N VAL A 60 -10.69 -18.58 16.78
CA VAL A 60 -9.94 -18.87 15.55
C VAL A 60 -10.78 -18.59 14.31
N VAL A 61 -12.06 -19.00 14.33
CA VAL A 61 -13.01 -18.73 13.24
C VAL A 61 -13.22 -17.21 13.05
N LEU A 62 -13.47 -16.48 14.14
CA LEU A 62 -13.70 -15.04 14.09
C LEU A 62 -12.47 -14.27 13.55
N ILE A 63 -11.27 -14.64 14.01
CA ILE A 63 -10.01 -14.06 13.55
C ILE A 63 -9.78 -14.38 12.07
N SER A 64 -10.08 -15.61 11.65
CA SER A 64 -9.94 -16.03 10.25
C SER A 64 -10.78 -15.15 9.32
N PHE A 65 -12.07 -14.94 9.62
CA PHE A 65 -12.93 -14.08 8.80
C PHE A 65 -12.45 -12.63 8.73
N ARG A 66 -12.00 -12.06 9.86
CA ARG A 66 -11.40 -10.73 9.89
C ARG A 66 -10.16 -10.66 9.01
N ASN A 67 -9.24 -11.61 9.17
CA ASN A 67 -7.98 -11.63 8.45
C ASN A 67 -8.18 -11.82 6.95
N THR A 68 -9.14 -12.65 6.54
CA THR A 68 -9.53 -12.76 5.12
C THR A 68 -10.04 -11.43 4.59
N SER A 69 -10.85 -10.69 5.35
CA SER A 69 -11.36 -9.39 4.94
C SER A 69 -10.23 -8.35 4.79
N ALA A 70 -9.30 -8.32 5.74
CA ALA A 70 -8.11 -7.46 5.70
C ALA A 70 -7.19 -7.82 4.51
N TYR A 71 -6.98 -9.12 4.26
CA TYR A 71 -6.19 -9.61 3.14
C TYR A 71 -6.81 -9.20 1.79
N ASN A 72 -8.13 -9.37 1.62
CA ASN A 72 -8.82 -9.00 0.38
C ASN A 72 -8.65 -7.51 0.07
N ARG A 73 -8.78 -6.65 1.09
CA ARG A 73 -8.55 -5.21 0.98
C ARG A 73 -7.11 -4.89 0.55
N TRP A 74 -6.12 -5.56 1.15
CA TRP A 74 -4.71 -5.41 0.77
C TRP A 74 -4.46 -5.86 -0.68
N TRP A 75 -5.01 -7.01 -1.06
CA TRP A 75 -4.86 -7.58 -2.39
C TRP A 75 -5.52 -6.73 -3.48
N GLU A 76 -6.70 -6.17 -3.19
CA GLU A 76 -7.38 -5.23 -4.09
C GLU A 76 -6.52 -3.99 -4.34
N ALA A 77 -5.99 -3.37 -3.27
CA ALA A 77 -5.09 -2.23 -3.38
C ALA A 77 -3.84 -2.55 -4.23
N ARG A 78 -3.25 -3.73 -4.04
CA ARG A 78 -2.08 -4.18 -4.81
C ARG A 78 -2.43 -4.44 -6.27
N THR A 79 -3.62 -4.97 -6.55
CA THR A 79 -4.14 -5.20 -7.89
C THR A 79 -4.37 -3.88 -8.63
N LEU A 80 -4.96 -2.88 -7.97
CA LEU A 80 -5.19 -1.54 -8.54
C LEU A 80 -3.86 -0.83 -8.90
N TRP A 81 -2.84 -0.92 -8.04
CA TRP A 81 -1.49 -0.43 -8.39
C TRP A 81 -0.82 -1.22 -9.54
N GLY A 82 -1.15 -2.51 -9.67
CA GLY A 82 -0.79 -3.31 -10.84
C GLY A 82 -1.44 -2.77 -12.12
N GLY A 83 -2.74 -2.46 -12.06
CA GLY A 83 -3.47 -1.76 -13.12
C GLY A 83 -2.81 -0.43 -13.47
N MET A 84 -2.51 0.41 -12.47
CA MET A 84 -1.82 1.69 -12.64
C MET A 84 -0.51 1.55 -13.42
N THR A 85 0.28 0.52 -13.14
CA THR A 85 1.52 0.23 -13.88
C THR A 85 1.24 -0.08 -15.36
N ASN A 86 0.25 -0.92 -15.64
CA ASN A 86 -0.09 -1.33 -17.00
C ASN A 86 -0.69 -0.17 -17.81
N TYR A 87 -1.59 0.60 -17.22
CA TYR A 87 -2.19 1.77 -17.87
C TYR A 87 -1.18 2.90 -18.05
N SER A 88 -0.20 3.06 -17.15
CA SER A 88 0.91 4.00 -17.35
C SER A 88 1.74 3.66 -18.59
N ARG A 89 2.07 2.37 -18.80
CA ARG A 89 2.78 1.92 -20.02
C ARG A 89 1.96 2.12 -21.29
N SER A 90 0.66 1.81 -21.21
CA SER A 90 -0.26 2.02 -22.36
C SER A 90 -0.42 3.50 -22.68
N TYR A 91 -0.58 4.36 -21.68
CA TYR A 91 -0.64 5.80 -21.82
C TYR A 91 0.64 6.33 -22.48
N ALA A 92 1.81 5.91 -21.97
CA ALA A 92 3.09 6.32 -22.54
C ALA A 92 3.25 5.91 -24.01
N ARG A 93 2.92 4.65 -24.34
CA ARG A 93 2.94 4.17 -25.72
C ARG A 93 2.02 5.02 -26.59
N GLN A 94 0.78 5.24 -26.17
CA GLN A 94 -0.20 6.02 -26.93
C GLN A 94 0.25 7.48 -27.12
N VAL A 95 0.77 8.14 -26.09
CA VAL A 95 1.31 9.50 -26.18
C VAL A 95 2.46 9.55 -27.21
N LEU A 96 3.37 8.58 -27.15
CA LEU A 96 4.54 8.55 -28.03
C LEU A 96 4.19 8.21 -29.49
N THR A 97 3.20 7.35 -29.73
CA THR A 97 2.90 6.83 -31.08
C THR A 97 1.68 7.45 -31.75
N LEU A 98 0.70 7.95 -31.01
CA LEU A 98 -0.57 8.45 -31.58
C LEU A 98 -0.58 9.96 -31.81
N ILE A 99 0.19 10.71 -31.01
CA ILE A 99 0.37 12.15 -31.20
C ILE A 99 1.38 12.36 -32.32
N ASP A 100 0.97 13.09 -33.34
CA ASP A 100 1.83 13.37 -34.49
C ASP A 100 2.96 14.35 -34.09
N ASP A 101 4.13 14.13 -34.70
CA ASP A 101 5.30 14.98 -34.52
C ASP A 101 5.31 16.13 -35.54
N PRO A 102 5.71 17.35 -35.14
CA PRO A 102 6.06 18.41 -36.07
C PRO A 102 7.20 18.00 -37.02
N GLN A 103 7.35 18.73 -38.14
CA GLN A 103 8.42 18.46 -39.10
C GLN A 103 9.83 18.58 -38.48
N ASP A 104 10.01 19.49 -37.52
CA ASP A 104 11.31 19.85 -36.94
C ASP A 104 11.74 19.02 -35.72
N GLY A 105 10.98 17.99 -35.31
CA GLY A 105 11.42 17.10 -34.24
C GLY A 105 10.29 16.45 -33.45
N LEU A 106 10.68 15.81 -32.33
CA LEU A 106 9.72 15.20 -31.41
C LEU A 106 8.82 16.29 -30.82
N ASN A 107 7.50 16.04 -30.85
CA ASN A 107 6.54 16.95 -30.25
C ASN A 107 6.87 17.18 -28.76
N PRO A 108 7.10 18.43 -28.32
CA PRO A 108 7.48 18.73 -26.93
C PRO A 108 6.39 18.36 -25.92
N VAL A 109 5.14 18.18 -26.35
CA VAL A 109 4.03 17.73 -25.50
C VAL A 109 4.21 16.27 -25.06
N LYS A 110 4.88 15.42 -25.85
CA LYS A 110 5.14 14.01 -25.48
C LYS A 110 5.93 13.90 -24.17
N PRO A 111 7.16 14.43 -24.05
CA PRO A 111 7.90 14.37 -22.78
C PRO A 111 7.21 15.13 -21.65
N LEU A 112 6.49 16.22 -21.94
CA LEU A 112 5.71 16.96 -20.95
C LEU A 112 4.62 16.07 -20.34
N LEU A 113 3.79 15.40 -21.15
CA LEU A 113 2.74 14.50 -20.68
C LEU A 113 3.29 13.34 -19.85
N LEU A 114 4.43 12.76 -20.22
CA LEU A 114 5.04 11.70 -19.42
C LEU A 114 5.57 12.20 -18.06
N LYS A 115 6.16 13.40 -18.01
CA LYS A 115 6.57 14.04 -16.74
C LYS A 115 5.36 14.34 -15.85
N ARG A 116 4.29 14.89 -16.43
CA ARG A 116 3.03 15.16 -15.73
C ARG A 116 2.39 13.89 -15.20
N HIS A 117 2.40 12.81 -15.98
CA HIS A 117 1.92 11.50 -15.55
C HIS A 117 2.71 10.95 -14.36
N LEU A 118 4.03 11.16 -14.34
CA LEU A 118 4.84 10.82 -13.17
C LEU A 118 4.51 11.67 -11.95
N ALA A 119 4.30 12.98 -12.12
CA ALA A 119 3.86 13.87 -11.04
C ALA A 119 2.51 13.42 -10.46
N TYR A 120 1.57 13.04 -11.32
CA TYR A 120 0.29 12.44 -10.95
C TYR A 120 0.48 11.20 -10.07
N LEU A 121 1.31 10.23 -10.48
CA LEU A 121 1.56 9.01 -9.71
C LEU A 121 2.20 9.28 -8.34
N LYS A 122 3.19 10.17 -8.28
CA LYS A 122 3.86 10.58 -7.03
C LYS A 122 2.89 11.30 -6.09
N SER A 123 2.08 12.20 -6.64
CA SER A 123 1.04 12.90 -5.88
C SER A 123 -0.01 11.93 -5.35
N LEU A 124 -0.48 10.98 -6.16
CA LEU A 124 -1.44 9.96 -5.75
C LEU A 124 -0.88 9.07 -4.63
N SER A 125 0.39 8.67 -4.73
CA SER A 125 1.08 7.92 -3.68
C SER A 125 1.12 8.66 -2.35
N ALA A 126 1.36 9.98 -2.35
CA ALA A 126 1.32 10.77 -1.12
C ALA A 126 -0.12 10.98 -0.62
N HIS A 127 -1.05 11.27 -1.53
CA HIS A 127 -2.47 11.46 -1.24
C HIS A 127 -3.07 10.24 -0.52
N LEU A 128 -2.84 9.03 -1.02
CA LEU A 128 -3.32 7.78 -0.39
C LEU A 128 -2.71 7.50 0.98
N ARG A 129 -1.56 8.11 1.29
CA ARG A 129 -0.90 8.00 2.61
C ARG A 129 -1.35 9.07 3.60
N GLY A 130 -2.07 10.10 3.14
CA GLY A 130 -2.33 11.31 3.91
C GLY A 130 -1.09 12.17 4.11
N GLU A 131 -0.07 12.01 3.26
CA GLU A 131 1.15 12.81 3.29
C GLU A 131 1.00 14.06 2.40
N PRO A 132 1.70 15.16 2.71
CA PRO A 132 1.72 16.34 1.85
C PRO A 132 2.30 16.00 0.48
N CYS A 133 1.92 16.80 -0.52
CA CYS A 133 2.38 16.60 -1.88
C CYS A 133 3.92 16.64 -1.95
N PRO A 134 4.59 15.65 -2.58
CA PRO A 134 6.05 15.58 -2.58
C PRO A 134 6.68 16.81 -3.25
N THR A 135 7.79 17.31 -2.70
CA THR A 135 8.46 18.50 -3.24
C THR A 135 9.22 18.22 -4.54
N ASP A 136 9.58 16.97 -4.81
CA ASP A 136 10.32 16.53 -6.00
C ASP A 136 9.49 16.62 -7.29
N ILE A 137 8.17 16.79 -7.21
CA ILE A 137 7.34 17.03 -8.40
C ILE A 137 7.54 18.44 -9.00
N ARG A 138 8.22 19.35 -8.29
CA ARG A 138 8.57 20.71 -8.77
C ARG A 138 9.30 20.71 -10.11
N GLU A 139 10.06 19.66 -10.37
CA GLU A 139 10.84 19.50 -11.60
C GLU A 139 10.01 18.90 -12.75
N LEU A 140 8.79 18.44 -12.46
CA LEU A 140 7.90 17.72 -13.38
C LEU A 140 6.72 18.57 -13.85
N ILE A 141 6.27 19.53 -13.04
CA ILE A 141 5.13 20.42 -13.31
C ILE A 141 5.48 21.88 -13.00
N ASP A 142 4.67 22.82 -13.49
CA ASP A 142 4.87 24.24 -13.20
C ASP A 142 4.62 24.56 -11.72
N TRP A 143 5.33 25.55 -11.19
CA TRP A 143 5.27 25.92 -9.77
C TRP A 143 3.89 26.47 -9.39
N GLN A 144 3.20 27.17 -10.31
CA GLN A 144 1.86 27.70 -10.08
C GLN A 144 0.85 26.57 -9.90
N GLU A 145 1.02 25.50 -10.65
CA GLU A 145 0.17 24.33 -10.58
C GLU A 145 0.38 23.58 -9.27
N GLN A 146 1.63 23.41 -8.83
CA GLN A 146 1.90 22.83 -7.52
C GLN A 146 1.39 23.68 -6.37
N ALA A 147 1.43 25.02 -6.46
CA ALA A 147 0.90 25.89 -5.42
C ALA A 147 -0.62 25.68 -5.18
N ARG A 148 -1.32 25.07 -6.13
CA ARG A 148 -2.73 24.68 -6.00
C ARG A 148 -2.92 23.35 -5.25
N SER A 149 -1.87 22.61 -4.92
CA SER A 149 -1.98 21.34 -4.18
C SER A 149 -2.73 21.49 -2.87
N ASP A 150 -2.53 22.62 -2.19
CA ASP A 150 -3.13 22.89 -0.87
C ASP A 150 -4.54 23.50 -0.98
N GLN A 151 -5.00 23.79 -2.20
CA GLN A 151 -6.28 24.44 -2.48
C GLN A 151 -7.33 23.47 -3.04
N THR A 152 -6.95 22.21 -3.28
CA THR A 152 -7.78 21.25 -4.02
C THR A 152 -8.05 20.01 -3.16
N ASN A 153 -9.24 19.44 -3.29
CA ASN A 153 -9.60 18.24 -2.53
C ASN A 153 -8.92 16.98 -3.10
N ASN A 154 -8.57 16.99 -4.39
CA ASN A 154 -7.99 15.86 -5.10
C ASN A 154 -6.98 16.33 -6.15
N PHE A 155 -5.82 16.78 -5.67
CA PHE A 155 -4.74 17.27 -6.53
C PHE A 155 -4.27 16.24 -7.59
N PRO A 156 -4.16 14.92 -7.32
CA PRO A 156 -3.86 13.95 -8.36
C PRO A 156 -4.86 13.96 -9.52
N ASN A 157 -6.17 14.04 -9.23
CA ASN A 157 -7.19 14.09 -10.27
C ASN A 157 -7.12 15.41 -11.09
N ASP A 158 -6.75 16.50 -10.45
CA ASP A 158 -6.53 17.78 -11.13
C ASP A 158 -5.35 17.72 -12.12
N LEU A 159 -4.27 17.02 -11.77
CA LEU A 159 -3.14 16.74 -12.68
C LEU A 159 -3.55 15.90 -13.89
N LEU A 160 -4.46 14.94 -13.70
CA LEU A 160 -5.00 14.14 -14.80
C LEU A 160 -5.88 14.99 -15.72
N THR A 161 -6.75 15.83 -15.14
CA THR A 161 -7.66 16.74 -15.88
C THR A 161 -6.89 17.75 -16.73
N THR A 162 -5.88 18.38 -16.16
CA THR A 162 -5.00 19.32 -16.86
C THR A 162 -4.16 18.65 -17.94
N SER A 163 -3.77 17.38 -17.75
CA SER A 163 -3.11 16.58 -18.79
C SER A 163 -4.07 16.25 -19.95
N ALA A 164 -5.36 16.02 -19.68
CA ALA A 164 -6.38 15.85 -20.72
C ALA A 164 -6.57 17.14 -21.54
N ALA A 165 -6.51 18.31 -20.90
CA ALA A 165 -6.59 19.59 -21.60
C ALA A 165 -5.47 19.78 -22.63
N LEU A 166 -4.25 19.29 -22.35
CA LEU A 166 -3.14 19.29 -23.31
C LEU A 166 -3.44 18.37 -24.51
N LEU A 167 -4.05 17.19 -24.29
CA LEU A 167 -4.47 16.31 -25.39
C LEU A 167 -5.53 16.96 -26.29
N VAL A 168 -6.48 17.69 -25.70
CA VAL A 168 -7.48 18.45 -26.45
C VAL A 168 -6.84 19.58 -27.27
N GLN A 169 -5.77 20.19 -26.77
CA GLN A 169 -5.01 21.17 -27.54
C GLN A 169 -4.34 20.52 -28.77
N GLU A 170 -3.71 19.35 -28.62
CA GLU A 170 -3.13 18.60 -29.75
C GLU A 170 -4.18 18.23 -30.80
N TYR A 171 -5.39 17.88 -30.37
CA TYR A 171 -6.53 17.64 -31.26
C TYR A 171 -6.93 18.90 -32.05
N LYS A 172 -7.05 20.04 -31.38
CA LYS A 172 -7.38 21.32 -32.04
C LYS A 172 -6.31 21.75 -33.03
N GLU A 173 -5.05 21.43 -32.76
CA GLU A 173 -3.92 21.73 -33.64
C GLU A 173 -3.72 20.68 -34.76
N GLY A 174 -4.64 19.70 -34.88
CA GLY A 174 -4.63 18.71 -35.95
C GLY A 174 -3.57 17.63 -35.82
N ARG A 175 -2.88 17.54 -34.67
CA ARG A 175 -1.84 16.52 -34.37
C ARG A 175 -2.41 15.24 -33.74
N LEU A 176 -3.73 15.22 -33.54
CA LEU A 176 -4.47 14.09 -33.00
C LEU A 176 -5.86 14.07 -33.65
N ASP A 177 -6.31 12.92 -34.15
CA ASP A 177 -7.69 12.75 -34.63
C ASP A 177 -8.65 12.29 -33.51
N SER A 178 -9.96 12.31 -33.78
CA SER A 178 -10.99 11.98 -32.79
C SER A 178 -10.91 10.53 -32.31
N ILE A 179 -10.51 9.58 -33.16
CA ILE A 179 -10.38 8.17 -32.80
C ILE A 179 -9.17 7.98 -31.89
N ARG A 180 -8.02 8.58 -32.23
CA ARG A 180 -6.81 8.54 -31.39
C ARG A 180 -7.04 9.22 -30.04
N LEU A 181 -7.72 10.38 -30.02
CA LEU A 181 -8.11 11.06 -28.78
C LEU A 181 -8.99 10.18 -27.91
N ALA A 182 -10.05 9.57 -28.47
CA ALA A 182 -10.92 8.67 -27.73
C ALA A 182 -10.17 7.46 -27.13
N ARG A 183 -9.12 6.96 -27.81
CA ARG A 183 -8.28 5.88 -27.27
C ARG A 183 -7.40 6.34 -26.11
N LEU A 184 -6.81 7.52 -26.19
CA LEU A 184 -6.07 8.12 -25.07
C LEU A 184 -6.98 8.36 -23.86
N GLU A 185 -8.15 8.97 -24.07
CA GLU A 185 -9.15 9.22 -23.03
C GLU A 185 -9.62 7.93 -22.36
N SER A 186 -9.83 6.84 -23.11
CA SER A 186 -10.18 5.55 -22.51
C SER A 186 -9.12 5.04 -21.53
N THR A 187 -7.84 5.31 -21.81
CA THR A 187 -6.75 4.94 -20.88
C THR A 187 -6.74 5.86 -19.66
N MET A 188 -7.07 7.14 -19.81
CA MET A 188 -7.19 8.08 -18.70
C MET A 188 -8.36 7.73 -17.77
N VAL A 189 -9.48 7.26 -18.32
CA VAL A 189 -10.61 6.72 -17.55
C VAL A 189 -10.17 5.51 -16.72
N GLU A 190 -9.39 4.59 -17.29
CA GLU A 190 -8.86 3.44 -16.54
C GLU A 190 -7.91 3.85 -15.41
N LEU A 191 -7.08 4.88 -15.61
CA LEU A 191 -6.24 5.47 -14.56
C LEU A 191 -7.10 6.07 -13.43
N SER A 192 -8.16 6.79 -13.78
CA SER A 192 -9.11 7.38 -12.83
C SER A 192 -9.89 6.31 -12.05
N ASN A 193 -10.34 5.24 -12.72
CA ASN A 193 -10.98 4.09 -12.07
C ASN A 193 -10.05 3.43 -11.04
N CYS A 194 -8.77 3.26 -11.38
CA CYS A 194 -7.78 2.75 -10.42
C CYS A 194 -7.63 3.68 -9.21
N GLN A 195 -7.51 4.99 -9.45
CA GLN A 195 -7.42 5.99 -8.39
C GLN A 195 -8.63 5.95 -7.47
N GLY A 196 -9.85 6.03 -8.00
CA GLY A 196 -11.08 6.01 -7.20
C GLY A 196 -11.25 4.71 -6.40
N GLY A 197 -10.83 3.58 -6.97
CA GLY A 197 -10.76 2.31 -6.23
C GLY A 197 -9.81 2.37 -5.03
N MET A 198 -8.63 2.95 -5.19
CA MET A 198 -7.65 3.09 -4.10
C MET A 198 -8.11 4.11 -3.05
N GLU A 199 -8.75 5.19 -3.45
CA GLU A 199 -9.36 6.17 -2.54
C GLU A 199 -10.49 5.55 -1.72
N ARG A 200 -11.36 4.74 -2.35
CA ARG A 200 -12.39 3.99 -1.62
C ARG A 200 -11.76 3.07 -0.58
N ILE A 201 -10.68 2.36 -0.93
CA ILE A 201 -9.94 1.55 0.03
C ILE A 201 -9.40 2.45 1.14
N ALA A 202 -8.60 3.47 0.84
CA ALA A 202 -7.98 4.34 1.84
C ALA A 202 -9.01 4.94 2.82
N ASN A 203 -10.12 5.46 2.30
CA ASN A 203 -11.10 6.24 3.07
C ASN A 203 -12.20 5.40 3.73
N THR A 204 -12.38 4.14 3.34
CA THR A 204 -13.44 3.27 3.90
C THR A 204 -12.83 2.14 4.71
N PRO A 205 -12.44 2.34 5.98
CA PRO A 205 -11.87 1.29 6.83
C PRO A 205 -12.91 0.18 7.12
N LEU A 206 -12.45 -0.99 7.57
CA LEU A 206 -13.36 -2.03 8.06
C LEU A 206 -14.20 -1.48 9.23
N PRO A 207 -15.47 -1.90 9.36
CA PRO A 207 -16.33 -1.46 10.45
C PRO A 207 -15.68 -1.71 11.82
N PHE A 208 -15.81 -0.75 12.74
CA PHE A 208 -15.21 -0.81 14.07
C PHE A 208 -15.42 -2.15 14.81
N PRO A 209 -16.62 -2.77 14.81
CA PRO A 209 -16.83 -4.07 15.45
C PRO A 209 -15.92 -5.20 14.94
N TYR A 210 -15.55 -5.19 13.66
CA TYR A 210 -14.69 -6.20 13.05
C TYR A 210 -13.23 -6.11 13.51
N VAL A 211 -12.84 -4.95 14.06
CA VAL A 211 -11.49 -4.72 14.59
C VAL A 211 -11.49 -4.89 16.11
N TYR A 212 -12.49 -4.32 16.79
CA TYR A 212 -12.54 -4.25 18.24
C TYR A 212 -12.82 -5.60 18.90
N PHE A 213 -13.89 -6.29 18.51
CA PHE A 213 -14.32 -7.53 19.16
C PHE A 213 -13.30 -8.67 19.11
N PRO A 214 -12.64 -8.97 17.97
CA PRO A 214 -11.58 -9.98 17.96
C PRO A 214 -10.48 -9.70 19.00
N ARG A 215 -9.99 -8.46 19.06
CA ARG A 215 -8.93 -8.09 20.02
C ARG A 215 -9.42 -8.21 21.46
N PHE A 216 -10.63 -7.73 21.74
CA PHE A 216 -11.26 -7.86 23.06
C PHE A 216 -11.41 -9.33 23.48
N PHE A 217 -11.94 -10.19 22.62
CA PHE A 217 -12.16 -11.60 22.94
C PHE A 217 -10.85 -12.39 23.06
N ILE A 218 -9.82 -12.06 22.26
CA ILE A 218 -8.48 -12.67 22.43
C ILE A 218 -7.92 -12.30 23.81
N THR A 219 -7.99 -11.04 24.21
CA THR A 219 -7.51 -10.62 25.54
C THR A 219 -8.26 -11.34 26.65
N LEU A 220 -9.60 -11.41 26.57
CA LEU A 220 -10.41 -12.14 27.53
C LEU A 220 -10.04 -13.63 27.59
N PHE A 221 -9.82 -14.25 26.43
CA PHE A 221 -9.42 -15.64 26.35
C PHE A 221 -8.05 -15.90 26.98
N CYS A 222 -7.04 -15.07 26.69
CA CYS A 222 -5.72 -15.21 27.31
C CYS A 222 -5.75 -15.06 28.84
N ILE A 223 -6.70 -14.31 29.40
CA ILE A 223 -6.90 -14.21 30.86
C ILE A 223 -7.52 -15.50 31.42
N ILE A 224 -8.44 -16.13 30.69
CA ILE A 224 -9.20 -17.32 31.13
C ILE A 224 -8.40 -18.61 30.95
N VAL A 225 -7.59 -18.73 29.89
CA VAL A 225 -6.80 -19.93 29.56
C VAL A 225 -5.99 -20.49 30.73
N PRO A 226 -5.16 -19.72 31.46
CA PRO A 226 -4.37 -20.28 32.55
C PRO A 226 -5.26 -20.86 33.66
N ILE A 227 -6.41 -20.24 33.96
CA ILE A 227 -7.36 -20.75 34.97
C ILE A 227 -7.96 -22.08 34.52
N GLY A 228 -8.31 -22.21 33.24
CA GLY A 228 -8.91 -23.43 32.71
C GLY A 228 -7.94 -24.60 32.51
N LEU A 229 -6.63 -24.32 32.40
CA LEU A 229 -5.62 -25.34 32.13
C LEU A 229 -4.76 -25.70 33.35
N VAL A 230 -4.74 -24.89 34.41
CA VAL A 230 -3.83 -25.06 35.55
C VAL A 230 -3.97 -26.40 36.27
N GLU A 231 -5.20 -26.92 36.38
CA GLU A 231 -5.47 -28.22 37.00
C GLU A 231 -4.86 -29.39 36.20
N THR A 232 -4.70 -29.23 34.89
CA THR A 232 -4.17 -30.28 33.99
C THR A 232 -2.67 -30.13 33.70
N LEU A 233 -2.18 -28.89 33.55
CA LEU A 233 -0.81 -28.61 33.11
C LEU A 233 0.12 -28.25 34.29
N HIS A 234 -0.42 -27.94 35.47
CA HIS A 234 0.35 -27.57 36.66
C HIS A 234 1.41 -26.50 36.35
N TRP A 235 2.67 -26.73 36.72
CA TRP A 235 3.79 -25.81 36.48
C TRP A 235 4.09 -25.53 35.00
N PHE A 236 3.58 -26.34 34.06
CA PHE A 236 3.72 -26.09 32.62
C PHE A 236 2.68 -25.10 32.07
N THR A 237 1.69 -24.71 32.87
CA THR A 237 0.60 -23.80 32.44
C THR A 237 1.12 -22.48 31.85
N PRO A 238 2.08 -21.76 32.48
CA PRO A 238 2.56 -20.50 31.92
C PRO A 238 3.21 -20.66 30.56
N LEU A 239 3.97 -21.75 30.35
CA LEU A 239 4.62 -22.01 29.07
C LEU A 239 3.59 -22.21 27.96
N VAL A 240 2.61 -23.08 28.19
CA VAL A 240 1.60 -23.42 27.16
C VAL A 240 0.65 -22.26 26.92
N SER A 241 0.16 -21.61 27.98
CA SER A 241 -0.74 -20.44 27.91
C SER A 241 -0.09 -19.29 27.13
N THR A 242 1.16 -18.96 27.44
CA THR A 242 1.91 -17.91 26.74
C THR A 242 2.13 -18.25 25.25
N VAL A 243 2.41 -19.50 24.90
CA VAL A 243 2.53 -19.92 23.48
C VAL A 243 1.21 -19.73 22.73
N VAL A 244 0.09 -20.16 23.31
CA VAL A 244 -1.24 -20.00 22.71
C VAL A 244 -1.59 -18.51 22.57
N GLY A 245 -1.34 -17.72 23.61
CA GLY A 245 -1.56 -16.27 23.60
C GLY A 245 -0.73 -15.57 22.51
N TYR A 246 0.54 -15.95 22.36
CA TYR A 246 1.39 -15.41 21.29
C TYR A 246 0.83 -15.74 19.91
N MET A 247 0.43 -16.99 19.66
CA MET A 247 -0.12 -17.39 18.36
C MET A 247 -1.37 -16.58 17.99
N LEU A 248 -2.31 -16.40 18.93
CA LEU A 248 -3.53 -15.62 18.69
C LEU A 248 -3.24 -14.14 18.46
N LEU A 249 -2.39 -13.53 19.30
CA LEU A 249 -2.03 -12.12 19.17
C LEU A 249 -1.21 -11.83 17.90
N ALA A 250 -0.32 -12.73 17.51
CA ALA A 250 0.46 -12.60 16.28
C ALA A 250 -0.46 -12.62 15.04
N ILE A 251 -1.41 -13.54 14.98
CA ILE A 251 -2.37 -13.63 13.87
C ILE A 251 -3.29 -12.39 13.82
N GLU A 252 -3.73 -11.88 14.97
CA GLU A 252 -4.49 -10.62 15.05
C GLU A 252 -3.68 -9.44 14.51
N THR A 253 -2.40 -9.35 14.91
CA THR A 253 -1.47 -8.29 14.50
C THR A 253 -1.25 -8.29 12.99
N VAL A 254 -1.06 -9.46 12.38
CA VAL A 254 -0.97 -9.61 10.91
C VAL A 254 -2.19 -9.01 10.22
N GLY A 255 -3.40 -9.33 10.70
CA GLY A 255 -4.63 -8.77 10.14
C GLY A 255 -4.71 -7.25 10.28
N THR A 256 -4.25 -6.69 11.41
CA THR A 256 -4.16 -5.24 11.64
C THR A 256 -3.23 -4.56 10.64
N HIS A 257 -2.09 -5.18 10.34
CA HIS A 257 -1.15 -4.65 9.35
C HIS A 257 -1.69 -4.72 7.92
N LEU A 258 -2.36 -5.82 7.54
CA LEU A 258 -2.96 -5.96 6.21
C LEU A 258 -4.12 -4.98 5.96
N GLN A 259 -4.89 -4.65 7.00
CA GLN A 259 -6.00 -3.71 6.91
C GLN A 259 -5.60 -2.30 6.45
N ASN A 260 -4.33 -1.93 6.66
CA ASN A 260 -3.79 -0.60 6.33
C ASN A 260 -2.77 -0.69 5.17
N PRO A 261 -3.22 -0.82 3.91
CA PRO A 261 -2.33 -1.04 2.77
C PRO A 261 -1.48 0.17 2.39
N PHE A 262 -1.87 1.39 2.76
CA PHE A 262 -1.19 2.63 2.37
C PHE A 262 -0.50 3.35 3.52
N HIS A 263 -1.13 3.41 4.70
CA HIS A 263 -0.56 4.08 5.89
C HIS A 263 0.64 3.33 6.49
N ASP A 264 1.20 3.87 7.57
CA ASP A 264 2.33 3.31 8.29
C ASP A 264 2.03 1.92 8.89
N SER A 265 2.28 0.91 8.07
CA SER A 265 2.20 -0.49 8.38
C SER A 265 3.44 -1.21 7.83
N GLU A 266 3.89 -2.26 8.51
CA GLU A 266 5.01 -3.08 8.02
C GLU A 266 4.68 -3.77 6.70
N LEU A 267 3.42 -4.17 6.53
CA LEU A 267 2.90 -4.82 5.33
C LEU A 267 2.33 -3.83 4.31
N ARG A 268 2.63 -2.53 4.45
CA ARG A 268 2.18 -1.51 3.49
C ARG A 268 2.71 -1.78 2.10
N ILE A 269 1.92 -1.42 1.09
CA ILE A 269 2.34 -1.47 -0.31
C ILE A 269 3.41 -0.40 -0.52
N GLN A 270 4.53 -0.78 -1.16
CA GLN A 270 5.63 0.13 -1.46
C GLN A 270 5.31 0.97 -2.71
N THR A 271 4.35 1.89 -2.60
CA THR A 271 3.86 2.75 -3.69
C THR A 271 4.99 3.59 -4.32
N GLU A 272 5.93 4.07 -3.51
CA GLU A 272 7.12 4.80 -3.98
C GLU A 272 7.98 3.94 -4.91
N THR A 273 8.25 2.69 -4.55
CA THR A 273 8.99 1.73 -5.38
C THR A 273 8.26 1.45 -6.69
N ILE A 274 6.93 1.35 -6.64
CA ILE A 274 6.10 1.19 -7.85
C ILE A 274 6.22 2.42 -8.76
N CYS A 275 6.13 3.63 -8.19
CA CYS A 275 6.30 4.89 -8.94
C CYS A 275 7.68 4.97 -9.59
N GLN A 276 8.76 4.64 -8.86
CA GLN A 276 10.12 4.61 -9.40
C GLN A 276 10.28 3.59 -10.54
N ASN A 277 9.62 2.44 -10.43
CA ASN A 277 9.62 1.47 -11.52
C ASN A 277 8.89 2.01 -12.74
N ILE A 278 7.71 2.62 -12.57
CA ILE A 278 6.97 3.25 -13.66
C ILE A 278 7.82 4.36 -14.32
N GLU A 279 8.48 5.20 -13.52
CA GLU A 279 9.42 6.23 -14.00
C GLU A 279 10.52 5.65 -14.89
N ARG A 280 11.19 4.57 -14.46
CA ARG A 280 12.21 3.90 -15.29
C ARG A 280 11.64 3.38 -16.61
N ASN A 281 10.43 2.82 -16.60
CA ASN A 281 9.75 2.36 -17.82
C ASN A 281 9.48 3.53 -18.77
N LEU A 282 8.88 4.61 -18.26
CA LEU A 282 8.55 5.83 -19.02
C LEU A 282 9.80 6.46 -19.65
N ASN A 283 10.87 6.58 -18.87
CA ASN A 283 12.14 7.14 -19.32
C ASN A 283 12.78 6.27 -20.42
N SER A 284 12.72 4.94 -20.29
CA SER A 284 13.21 4.04 -21.35
C SER A 284 12.41 4.23 -22.64
N MET A 285 11.08 4.20 -22.57
CA MET A 285 10.21 4.35 -23.74
C MET A 285 10.42 5.69 -24.46
N LEU A 286 10.60 6.78 -23.70
CA LEU A 286 10.88 8.10 -24.26
C LEU A 286 12.26 8.15 -24.95
N ARG A 287 13.28 7.52 -24.36
CA ARG A 287 14.61 7.44 -24.96
C ARG A 287 14.56 6.64 -26.26
N ASP A 288 13.92 5.48 -26.25
CA ASP A 288 13.83 4.60 -27.42
C ASP A 288 13.09 5.33 -28.57
N ALA A 289 12.00 6.06 -28.27
CA ALA A 289 11.28 6.87 -29.25
C ALA A 289 12.12 8.03 -29.83
N ARG A 290 13.02 8.64 -29.02
CA ARG A 290 13.97 9.66 -29.51
C ARG A 290 15.01 9.05 -30.43
N ASP A 291 15.57 7.90 -30.05
CA ASP A 291 16.61 7.21 -30.81
C ASP A 291 16.09 6.72 -32.18
N GLU A 292 14.88 6.14 -32.22
CA GLU A 292 14.20 5.77 -33.47
C GLU A 292 14.00 6.97 -34.40
N ARG A 293 13.64 8.13 -33.84
CA ARG A 293 13.45 9.35 -34.63
C ARG A 293 14.77 9.90 -35.15
N LEU A 294 15.83 9.88 -34.34
CA LEU A 294 17.18 10.29 -34.75
C LEU A 294 17.71 9.40 -35.87
N ALA A 295 17.48 8.09 -35.77
CA ALA A 295 17.82 7.13 -36.82
C ALA A 295 17.02 7.42 -38.12
N ALA A 296 15.71 7.67 -38.01
CA ALA A 296 14.87 8.02 -39.16
C ALA A 296 15.24 9.37 -39.81
N ALA A 297 15.83 10.31 -39.05
CA ALA A 297 16.29 11.61 -39.54
C ALA A 297 17.69 11.56 -40.21
N GLY A 298 18.30 10.38 -40.36
CA GLY A 298 19.56 10.21 -41.09
C GLY A 298 20.82 10.65 -40.33
N LYS A 299 20.76 10.83 -39.00
CA LYS A 299 21.94 11.09 -38.15
C LYS A 299 22.37 9.81 -37.46
N ALA A 300 23.13 8.97 -38.16
CA ALA A 300 23.87 7.86 -37.56
C ALA A 300 25.21 8.36 -37.00
N GLY A 301 25.46 8.18 -35.70
CA GLY A 301 26.81 8.29 -35.12
C GLY A 301 26.83 8.71 -33.63
N PRO A 302 27.68 8.10 -32.79
CA PRO A 302 27.41 7.89 -31.37
C PRO A 302 27.92 8.99 -30.44
N ASN A 303 27.42 8.92 -29.20
CA ASN A 303 27.86 9.51 -27.94
C ASN A 303 27.20 10.80 -27.43
N GLU A 304 26.78 10.65 -26.17
CA GLU A 304 26.45 11.64 -25.15
C GLU A 304 25.13 12.42 -25.32
N LEU A 305 24.07 11.88 -24.70
CA LEU A 305 22.89 12.66 -24.33
C LEU A 305 22.70 12.65 -22.80
N PRO A 306 22.39 13.81 -22.20
CA PRO A 306 22.33 13.97 -20.76
C PRO A 306 21.08 13.30 -20.16
N CYS A 307 21.25 12.70 -18.98
CA CYS A 307 20.15 12.23 -18.15
C CYS A 307 19.13 13.35 -17.90
N LEU A 308 17.83 13.05 -18.03
CA LEU A 308 16.73 14.01 -17.85
C LEU A 308 16.56 14.56 -16.42
N PHE A 309 17.39 14.11 -15.46
CA PHE A 309 17.39 14.56 -14.08
C PHE A 309 18.83 14.65 -13.57
N THR A 310 19.32 15.89 -13.46
CA THR A 310 20.38 16.31 -12.53
C THR A 310 19.80 17.40 -11.68
#